data_AF-A0A349SEE9-F1
#
_entry.id   AF-A0A349SEE9-F1
#
_cell.length_a   1.000
_cell.length_b   1.000
_cell.length_c   1.000
_cell.angle_alpha   90.00
_cell.angle_beta   90.00
_cell.angle_gamma   90.00
#
_symmetry.space_group_name_H-M   'P 1'
#
loop_
_entity.id
_entity.type
_entity.pdbx_description
1 polymer ?
#
loop_
_entity_poly.entity_id
_entity_poly.type
_entity_poly.pdbx_seq_one_letter_code
_entity_poly.pdbx_strand_id
1 'polypeptide(L)' 'NSEEDAWVHAYLHRKEGDIDNAHYWYRRCNRQPAIESLENEWTTIAMALLEKDTDARST' A
#
# COMPACT_ATOMS: atom_id res chain seq x y z
N ASN A 1 8.47 -4.94 -8.75
CA ASN A 1 7.59 -4.28 -7.76
C ASN A 1 7.91 -4.87 -6.42
N SER A 2 8.33 -4.03 -5.49
CA SER A 2 8.38 -4.41 -4.08
C SER A 2 6.96 -4.60 -3.53
N GLU A 3 6.84 -5.17 -2.33
CA GLU A 3 5.55 -5.32 -1.67
C GLU A 3 4.90 -3.95 -1.38
N GLU A 4 5.71 -2.91 -1.12
CA GLU A 4 5.21 -1.56 -0.88
C GLU A 4 4.72 -0.89 -2.16
N ASP A 5 5.42 -1.07 -3.30
CA ASP A 5 4.93 -0.62 -4.61
C ASP A 5 3.54 -1.20 -4.90
N ALA A 6 3.38 -2.51 -4.67
CA ALA A 6 2.11 -3.18 -4.87
C ALA A 6 1.01 -2.66 -3.92
N TRP A 7 1.36 -2.29 -2.69
CA TRP A 7 0.42 -1.68 -1.75
C TRP A 7 -0.01 -0.26 -2.16
N VAL A 8 0.92 0.58 -2.64
CA VAL A 8 0.59 1.91 -3.20
C VAL A 8 -0.36 1.77 -4.38
N HIS A 9 -0.10 0.82 -5.29
CA HIS A 9 -0.98 0.54 -6.43
C HIS A 9 -2.37 0.07 -5.99
N ALA A 10 -2.47 -0.78 -4.96
CA ALA A 10 -3.75 -1.21 -4.41
C ALA A 10 -4.57 -0.02 -3.89
N TYR A 11 -3.93 0.88 -3.13
CA TYR A 11 -4.56 2.09 -2.61
C TYR A 11 -5.05 3.03 -3.72
N LEU A 12 -4.25 3.25 -4.77
CA LEU A 12 -4.62 4.13 -5.88
C LEU A 12 -5.87 3.62 -6.60
N HIS A 13 -5.91 2.33 -6.96
CA HIS A 13 -7.09 1.74 -7.58
C HIS A 13 -8.32 1.77 -6.66
N ARG A 14 -8.13 1.57 -5.35
CA ARG A 14 -9.22 1.72 -4.37
C ARG A 14 -9.75 3.15 -4.32
N LYS A 15 -8.87 4.16 -4.35
CA LYS A 15 -9.23 5.58 -4.39
C LYS A 15 -9.98 5.96 -5.68
N GLU A 16 -9.63 5.34 -6.80
CA GLU A 16 -10.26 5.55 -8.11
C GLU A 16 -11.58 4.77 -8.27
N GLY A 17 -11.88 3.83 -7.37
CA GLY A 17 -13.07 2.98 -7.41
C GLY A 17 -12.92 1.72 -8.28
N ASP A 18 -11.71 1.41 -8.76
CA ASP A 18 -11.38 0.17 -9.48
C ASP A 18 -11.08 -0.96 -8.48
N ILE A 19 -12.14 -1.48 -7.84
CA ILE A 19 -12.03 -2.40 -6.70
C ILE A 19 -11.43 -3.76 -7.11
N ASP A 20 -11.76 -4.27 -8.30
CA ASP A 20 -11.23 -5.56 -8.76
C ASP A 20 -9.71 -5.50 -8.98
N ASN A 21 -9.22 -4.39 -9.53
CA ASN A 21 -7.80 -4.17 -9.73
C ASN A 21 -7.10 -3.90 -8.39
N ALA A 22 -7.73 -3.15 -7.48
CA ALA A 22 -7.23 -2.98 -6.12
C ALA A 22 -7.04 -4.34 -5.42
N HIS A 23 -7.99 -5.27 -5.53
CA HIS A 23 -7.87 -6.62 -5.00
C HIS A 23 -6.71 -7.41 -5.60
N TYR A 24 -6.48 -7.28 -6.91
CA TYR A 24 -5.33 -7.89 -7.57
C TYR A 24 -4.00 -7.41 -6.95
N TRP A 25 -3.87 -6.11 -6.72
CA TRP A 25 -2.68 -5.52 -6.12
C TRP A 25 -2.51 -5.87 -4.63
N TYR A 26 -3.60 -5.88 -3.84
CA TYR A 26 -3.57 -6.36 -2.46
C TYR A 26 -3.07 -7.81 -2.35
N ARG A 27 -3.53 -8.70 -3.24
CA ARG A 27 -3.03 -10.08 -3.29
C ARG A 27 -1.54 -10.15 -3.63
N ARG A 28 -1.06 -9.23 -4.47
CA ARG A 28 0.35 -9.17 -4.90
C ARG A 28 1.30 -8.78 -3.78
N CYS A 29 0.84 -8.01 -2.79
CA CYS A 29 1.58 -7.70 -1.57
C CYS A 29 1.15 -8.54 -0.35
N ASN A 30 0.40 -9.63 -0.57
CA ASN A 30 -0.11 -10.53 0.48
C ASN A 30 -0.85 -9.79 1.61
N ARG A 31 -1.56 -8.70 1.27
CA ARG A 31 -2.37 -7.90 2.20
C ARG A 31 -3.84 -8.09 1.93
N GLN A 32 -4.64 -7.92 2.98
CA GLN A 32 -6.09 -7.81 2.84
C GLN A 32 -6.46 -6.38 2.45
N PRO A 33 -7.60 -6.19 1.75
CA PRO A 33 -8.12 -4.86 1.46
C PRO A 33 -8.34 -4.05 2.73
N ALA A 34 -7.93 -2.79 2.72
CA ALA A 34 -8.11 -1.91 3.87
C ALA A 34 -9.60 -1.64 4.13
N ILE A 35 -10.00 -1.82 5.40
CA ILE A 35 -11.35 -1.53 5.88
C ILE A 35 -11.51 -0.09 6.39
N GLU A 36 -10.38 0.57 6.64
CA GLU A 36 -10.30 1.95 7.14
C GLU A 36 -10.50 2.99 6.04
N SER A 37 -10.57 4.27 6.43
CA SER A 37 -10.65 5.36 5.46
C SER A 37 -9.43 5.38 4.52
N LEU A 38 -9.59 5.94 3.33
CA LEU A 38 -8.48 6.13 2.39
C LEU A 38 -7.33 6.93 3.02
N GLU A 39 -7.66 7.92 3.86
CA GLU A 39 -6.67 8.76 4.55
C GLU A 39 -5.84 7.97 5.56
N ASN A 40 -6.48 7.09 6.36
CA ASN A 40 -5.76 6.28 7.34
C ASN A 40 -4.89 5.22 6.65
N GLU A 41 -5.41 4.59 5.60
CA GLU A 41 -4.63 3.65 4.78
C GLU A 41 -3.40 4.36 4.19
N TRP A 42 -3.58 5.54 3.60
CA TRP A 42 -2.48 6.31 3.03
C TRP A 42 -1.42 6.68 4.07
N THR A 43 -1.83 7.10 5.26
CA THR A 43 -0.93 7.41 6.36
C THR A 43 -0.10 6.18 6.74
N THR A 44 -0.73 5.01 6.83
CA THR A 44 -0.05 3.76 7.15
C THR A 44 0.96 3.37 6.07
N ILE A 45 0.60 3.52 4.78
CA ILE A 45 1.51 3.28 3.66
C ILE A 45 2.73 4.22 3.74
N ALA A 46 2.49 5.52 3.95
CA ALA A 46 3.56 6.52 4.01
C ALA A 46 4.53 6.26 5.17
N MET A 47 4.01 5.89 6.35
CA MET A 47 4.85 5.53 7.50
C MET A 47 5.72 4.31 7.21
N ALA A 48 5.14 3.24 6.65
CA ALA A 48 5.90 2.04 6.31
C ALA A 48 7.02 2.30 5.28
N LEU A 49 6.77 3.17 4.30
CA LEU A 49 7.78 3.59 3.32
C LEU A 49 8.93 4.38 3.96
N LEU A 50 8.62 5.28 4.90
CA LEU A 50 9.62 6.07 5.63
C LEU A 50 10.47 5.22 6.57
N GLU A 51 9.86 4.27 7.27
CA GLU A 51 10.57 3.31 8.12
C GLU A 51 11.56 2.48 7.31
N LYS A 52 11.14 2.01 6.13
CA LYS A 52 12.00 1.23 5.23
C LYS A 52 13.16 2.04 4.65
N ASP A 53 12.95 3.31 4.28
CA ASP A 53 14.04 4.20 3.84
C ASP A 53 15.05 4.44 4.99
N THR A 54 14.56 4.54 6.22
CA THR A 54 15.41 4.72 7.40
C THR A 54 16.28 3.49 7.66
N ASP A 55 15.71 2.28 7.54
CA ASP A 55 16.44 1.02 7.68
C ASP A 55 17.50 0.88 6.57
N ALA A 56 17.12 1.15 5.33
CA ALA A 56 18.01 1.06 4.16
C ALA A 56 19.17 2.08 4.18
N ARG A 57 19.03 3.21 4.88
CA ARG A 57 20.09 4.23 5.02
C ARG A 57 21.01 3.96 6.23
N SER A 58 20.62 3.04 7.12
CA SER A 58 21.37 2.68 8.33
C SER A 58 22.33 1.50 8.13
N THR A 59 22.28 0.84 6.97
CA THR A 59 23.17 -0.26 6.55
C THR A 59 24.23 0.18 5.56
#